data_AF-A0A3G8JKM3-F1
#
_entry.id   AF-A0A3G8JKM3-F1
#
_cell.length_a   1.000
_cell.length_b   1.000
_cell.length_c   1.000
_cell.angle_alpha   90.00
_cell.angle_beta   90.00
_cell.angle_gamma   90.00
#
_symmetry.space_group_name_H-M   'P 1'
#
loop_
_entity.id
_entity.type
_entity.pdbx_description
1 polymer ?
#
loop_
_entity_poly.entity_id
_entity_poly.type
_entity_poly.pdbx_seq_one_letter_code
_entity_poly.pdbx_strand_id
1 'polypeptide(L)'
;MTSRSSTIIAGLLVLFTLSACTTTSDTSSETLGPSPVPPVVETPATDPNPTGFSPEQLCETLTPDDVAPLTDGEVTDAPTPTSFRGLPECKWPVENGYGWLKMGVFMPVDANGLLATAARKYPVGDGMGYQLLPGDNGTCKAMVQTPRVPEGYVLSVDVNPSDDMESNLCEKAVPQTEKVLKALGW
;
A
#
# COMPACT_ATOMS: atom_id res chain seq x y z
N MET A 1 -5.04 -37.31 -40.90
CA MET A 1 -6.43 -36.85 -41.12
C MET A 1 -7.07 -36.59 -39.76
N THR A 2 -7.17 -35.34 -39.35
CA THR A 2 -8.35 -34.74 -38.69
C THR A 2 -8.08 -33.25 -38.53
N SER A 3 -8.79 -32.50 -39.35
CA SER A 3 -8.96 -31.05 -39.34
C SER A 3 -9.62 -30.58 -38.03
N ARG A 4 -9.20 -29.43 -37.49
CA ARG A 4 -10.12 -28.49 -36.82
C ARG A 4 -9.71 -27.03 -37.08
N SER A 5 -10.71 -26.30 -37.55
CA SER A 5 -10.72 -24.92 -38.00
C SER A 5 -11.01 -23.92 -36.86
N SER A 6 -10.69 -22.65 -37.15
CA SER A 6 -11.35 -21.41 -36.70
C SER A 6 -11.16 -21.03 -35.23
N THR A 7 -10.95 -19.76 -34.85
CA THR A 7 -11.75 -18.58 -35.22
C THR A 7 -10.95 -17.30 -34.93
N ILE A 8 -10.99 -16.35 -35.87
CA ILE A 8 -10.50 -14.98 -35.76
C ILE A 8 -11.53 -14.15 -35.00
N ILE A 9 -11.12 -13.42 -33.96
CA ILE A 9 -11.96 -12.36 -33.34
C ILE A 9 -11.24 -11.02 -33.51
N ALA A 10 -11.85 -10.18 -34.35
CA ALA A 10 -11.51 -8.79 -34.56
C ALA A 10 -12.00 -7.96 -33.37
N GLY A 11 -11.10 -7.17 -32.77
CA GLY A 11 -11.41 -6.25 -31.68
C GLY A 11 -11.60 -4.82 -32.20
N LEU A 12 -12.82 -4.31 -32.04
CA LEU A 12 -13.33 -2.99 -32.41
C LEU A 12 -12.44 -1.82 -31.94
N LEU A 13 -12.21 -0.87 -32.85
CA LEU A 13 -11.59 0.43 -32.60
C LEU A 13 -12.71 1.44 -32.28
N VAL A 14 -12.74 1.98 -31.06
CA VAL A 14 -13.73 3.01 -30.65
C VAL A 14 -13.07 4.38 -30.72
N LEU A 15 -13.53 5.19 -31.68
CA LEU A 15 -13.24 6.61 -31.85
C LEU A 15 -14.10 7.44 -30.89
N PHE A 16 -13.47 8.23 -30.02
CA PHE A 16 -14.16 9.26 -29.25
C PHE A 16 -14.23 10.56 -30.05
N THR A 17 -15.45 10.97 -30.40
CA THR A 17 -15.76 12.23 -31.06
C THR A 17 -15.82 13.37 -30.06
N LEU A 18 -15.11 14.46 -30.36
CA LEU A 18 -15.18 15.74 -29.66
C LEU A 18 -16.52 16.44 -29.96
N SER A 19 -17.35 16.66 -28.95
CA SER A 19 -18.50 17.57 -29.05
C SER A 19 -18.07 18.97 -28.63
N ALA A 20 -18.00 19.86 -29.61
CA ALA A 20 -17.97 21.30 -29.41
C ALA A 20 -19.38 21.78 -29.02
N CYS A 21 -19.49 22.46 -27.87
CA CYS A 21 -20.62 23.33 -27.58
C CYS A 21 -20.13 24.78 -27.59
N THR A 22 -20.36 25.46 -28.71
CA THR A 22 -20.41 26.92 -28.80
C THR A 22 -21.77 27.38 -28.29
N THR A 23 -21.78 28.26 -27.29
CA THR A 23 -22.94 29.12 -27.04
C THR A 23 -22.44 30.47 -26.55
N THR A 24 -22.49 31.45 -27.45
CA THR A 24 -22.29 32.86 -27.16
C THR A 24 -23.60 33.41 -26.59
N SER A 25 -23.52 34.12 -25.47
CA SER A 25 -24.57 35.03 -25.02
C SER A 25 -23.90 36.21 -24.32
N ASP A 26 -23.85 37.34 -25.03
CA ASP A 26 -23.61 38.66 -24.47
C ASP A 26 -24.76 39.02 -23.53
N THR A 27 -24.46 39.49 -22.32
CA THR A 27 -25.28 40.49 -21.59
C THR A 27 -24.49 41.08 -20.41
N SER A 28 -24.31 42.40 -20.49
CA SER A 28 -24.12 43.40 -19.43
C SER A 28 -22.85 43.39 -18.58
N SER A 29 -22.00 44.38 -18.88
CA SER A 29 -20.98 44.93 -18.00
C SER A 29 -21.62 45.59 -16.77
N GLU A 30 -21.37 45.03 -15.59
CA GLU A 30 -21.34 45.76 -14.33
C GLU A 30 -19.93 45.62 -13.75
N THR A 31 -19.16 46.71 -13.82
CA THR A 31 -17.81 46.78 -13.26
C THR A 31 -17.92 46.84 -11.73
N LEU A 32 -17.87 45.68 -11.08
CA LEU A 32 -17.49 45.57 -9.67
C LEU A 32 -16.05 45.07 -9.63
N GLY A 33 -15.14 45.94 -9.17
CA GLY A 33 -13.70 45.65 -9.11
C GLY A 33 -13.45 44.35 -8.32
N PRO A 34 -12.49 43.51 -8.74
CA PRO A 34 -12.17 42.30 -7.99
C PRO A 34 -11.58 42.70 -6.63
N SER A 35 -12.28 42.38 -5.55
CA SER A 35 -11.62 42.24 -4.26
C SER A 35 -10.50 41.19 -4.41
N PRO A 36 -9.28 41.47 -3.96
CA PRO A 36 -8.23 40.47 -3.97
C PRO A 36 -8.64 39.37 -2.99
N VAL A 37 -9.13 38.26 -3.53
CA VAL A 37 -9.29 37.02 -2.78
C VAL A 37 -7.86 36.62 -2.40
N PRO A 38 -7.51 36.56 -1.10
CA PRO A 38 -6.21 36.05 -0.72
C PRO A 38 -6.09 34.63 -1.28
N PRO A 39 -4.93 34.23 -1.82
CA PRO A 39 -4.75 32.86 -2.27
C PRO A 39 -5.11 31.94 -1.11
N VAL A 40 -6.08 31.05 -1.32
CA VAL A 40 -6.29 29.91 -0.43
C VAL A 40 -4.99 29.13 -0.52
N VAL A 41 -4.12 29.33 0.47
CA VAL A 41 -3.02 28.43 0.71
C VAL A 41 -3.70 27.15 1.18
N GLU A 42 -3.99 26.26 0.23
CA GLU A 42 -4.25 24.85 0.55
C GLU A 42 -2.98 24.35 1.23
N THR A 43 -2.97 24.47 2.55
CA THR A 43 -1.99 23.77 3.37
C THR A 43 -2.23 22.32 3.05
N PRO A 44 -1.26 21.57 2.47
CA PRO A 44 -1.44 20.16 2.25
C PRO A 44 -1.88 19.58 3.58
N ALA A 45 -3.07 18.99 3.63
CA ALA A 45 -3.51 18.23 4.79
C ALA A 45 -2.53 17.07 4.91
N THR A 46 -1.46 17.31 5.65
CA THR A 46 -0.51 16.27 6.02
C THR A 46 -1.25 15.56 7.11
N ASP A 47 -1.88 14.43 6.76
CA ASP A 47 -2.56 13.59 7.74
C ASP A 47 -1.57 13.34 8.89
N PRO A 48 -1.97 13.62 10.14
CA PRO A 48 -1.04 13.60 11.25
C PRO A 48 -0.51 12.18 11.43
N ASN A 49 0.82 12.00 11.33
CA ASN A 49 1.45 10.72 11.59
C ASN A 49 1.10 10.25 13.02
N PRO A 50 0.34 9.14 13.17
CA PRO A 50 -0.22 8.74 14.46
C PRO A 50 0.82 8.14 15.42
N THR A 51 2.03 7.81 14.94
CA THR A 51 3.05 7.11 15.74
C THR A 51 4.21 8.00 16.14
N GLY A 52 4.39 9.15 15.48
CA GLY A 52 5.57 10.00 15.62
C GLY A 52 6.87 9.39 15.06
N PHE A 53 6.82 8.19 14.46
CA PHE A 53 7.99 7.56 13.84
C PHE A 53 8.33 8.21 12.51
N SER A 54 9.61 8.46 12.26
CA SER A 54 10.12 8.69 10.91
C SER A 54 10.27 7.36 10.14
N PRO A 55 10.36 7.40 8.79
CA PRO A 55 10.74 6.23 8.00
C PRO A 55 12.03 5.54 8.46
N GLU A 56 13.04 6.31 8.86
CA GLU A 56 14.34 5.80 9.32
C GLU A 56 14.18 5.03 10.63
N GLN A 57 13.45 5.60 11.60
CA GLN A 57 13.17 4.92 12.87
C GLN A 57 12.38 3.63 12.67
N LEU A 58 11.49 3.59 11.68
CA LEU A 58 10.78 2.37 11.33
C LEU A 58 11.75 1.31 10.79
N CYS A 59 12.67 1.67 9.88
CA CYS A 59 13.66 0.74 9.35
C CYS A 59 14.61 0.16 10.40
N GLU A 60 14.95 0.94 11.43
CA GLU A 60 15.80 0.50 12.54
C GLU A 60 15.11 -0.53 13.46
N THR A 61 13.80 -0.73 13.31
CA THR A 61 13.03 -1.65 14.16
C THR A 61 13.38 -3.12 13.93
N LEU A 62 13.68 -3.49 12.68
CA LEU A 62 14.09 -4.84 12.33
C LEU A 62 15.57 -4.87 12.02
N THR A 63 16.24 -5.84 12.63
CA THR A 63 17.61 -6.21 12.34
C THR A 63 17.66 -7.23 11.20
N PRO A 64 18.83 -7.46 10.58
CA PRO A 64 18.99 -8.53 9.61
C PRO A 64 18.54 -9.90 10.12
N ASP A 65 18.79 -10.22 11.40
CA ASP A 65 18.37 -11.49 12.02
C ASP A 65 16.86 -11.64 12.10
N ASP A 66 16.11 -10.54 12.25
CA ASP A 66 14.65 -10.58 12.26
C ASP A 66 14.11 -10.87 10.86
N VAL A 67 14.79 -10.41 9.80
CA VAL A 67 14.35 -10.58 8.41
C VAL A 67 14.82 -11.92 7.82
N ALA A 68 15.92 -12.49 8.34
CA ALA A 68 16.53 -13.74 7.88
C ALA A 68 15.53 -14.92 7.66
N PRO A 69 14.49 -15.14 8.50
CA PRO A 69 13.50 -16.19 8.26
C PRO A 69 12.67 -16.04 6.96
N LEU A 70 12.69 -14.84 6.37
CA LEU A 70 12.02 -14.52 5.11
C LEU A 70 12.97 -14.53 3.91
N THR A 71 14.25 -14.81 4.12
CA THR A 71 15.28 -14.80 3.08
C THR A 71 15.66 -16.22 2.65
N ASP A 72 16.09 -16.38 1.40
CA ASP A 72 16.74 -17.61 0.93
C ASP A 72 18.23 -17.33 0.65
N GLY A 73 19.01 -17.29 1.73
CA GLY A 73 20.45 -17.03 1.68
C GLY A 73 20.85 -15.67 2.25
N GLU A 74 22.09 -15.27 1.98
CA GLU A 74 22.66 -14.03 2.51
C GLU A 74 22.15 -12.80 1.77
N VAL A 75 21.56 -11.86 2.52
CA VAL A 75 21.12 -10.56 2.03
C VAL A 75 22.04 -9.47 2.57
N THR A 76 22.68 -8.73 1.66
CA THR A 76 23.65 -7.68 1.98
C THR A 76 23.09 -6.27 1.76
N ASP A 77 21.99 -6.16 1.03
CA ASP A 77 21.33 -4.88 0.80
C ASP A 77 20.81 -4.30 2.13
N ALA A 78 20.85 -2.97 2.24
CA ALA A 78 20.36 -2.25 3.42
C ALA A 78 18.84 -1.99 3.32
N PRO A 79 18.11 -1.92 4.45
CA PRO A 79 16.73 -1.47 4.44
C PRO A 79 16.62 -0.04 3.91
N THR A 80 15.56 0.22 3.16
CA THR A 80 15.30 1.53 2.55
C THR A 80 14.13 2.21 3.25
N PRO A 81 14.34 3.37 3.91
CA PRO A 81 13.26 4.17 4.45
C PRO A 81 12.42 4.73 3.30
N THR A 82 11.10 4.60 3.39
CA THR A 82 10.15 5.07 2.39
C THR A 82 9.01 5.84 3.06
N SER A 83 8.15 6.46 2.25
CA SER A 83 6.94 7.09 2.76
C SER A 83 5.81 6.90 1.78
N PHE A 84 4.62 6.63 2.31
CA PHE A 84 3.41 6.54 1.51
C PHE A 84 2.41 7.56 2.03
N ARG A 85 2.05 8.55 1.19
CA ARG A 85 1.17 9.68 1.57
C ARG A 85 1.63 10.41 2.84
N GLY A 86 2.94 10.57 3.01
CA GLY A 86 3.52 11.25 4.19
C GLY A 86 3.59 10.40 5.46
N LEU A 87 3.13 9.14 5.42
CA LEU A 87 3.23 8.20 6.54
C LEU A 87 4.49 7.33 6.42
N PRO A 88 5.11 6.95 7.56
CA PRO A 88 6.36 6.19 7.56
C PRO A 88 6.17 4.77 7.03
N GLU A 89 7.09 4.35 6.17
CA GLU A 89 7.19 2.99 5.65
C GLU A 89 8.68 2.60 5.60
N CYS A 90 8.96 1.30 5.67
CA CYS A 90 10.28 0.77 5.41
C CYS A 90 10.19 -0.45 4.51
N LYS A 91 11.20 -0.59 3.63
CA LYS A 91 11.41 -1.75 2.77
C LYS A 91 12.70 -2.46 3.20
N TRP A 92 12.56 -3.62 3.84
CA TRP A 92 13.66 -4.53 4.14
C TRP A 92 13.87 -5.49 2.97
N PRO A 93 15.10 -5.66 2.46
CA PRO A 93 15.37 -6.64 1.42
C PRO A 93 15.22 -8.05 1.98
N VAL A 94 14.54 -8.92 1.24
CA VAL A 94 14.58 -10.38 1.50
C VAL A 94 15.43 -11.14 0.48
N GLU A 95 15.82 -10.44 -0.59
CA GLU A 95 16.72 -10.90 -1.62
C GLU A 95 17.40 -9.69 -2.26
N ASN A 96 18.68 -9.81 -2.62
CA ASN A 96 19.43 -8.69 -3.18
C ASN A 96 18.83 -8.24 -4.53
N GLY A 97 18.57 -6.94 -4.67
CA GLY A 97 18.09 -6.31 -5.90
C GLY A 97 16.60 -6.49 -6.27
N TYR A 98 15.90 -7.53 -5.77
CA TYR A 98 14.53 -7.84 -6.20
C TYR A 98 13.52 -8.07 -5.07
N GLY A 99 13.83 -8.84 -4.03
CA GLY A 99 12.84 -9.28 -3.04
C GLY A 99 12.72 -8.34 -1.82
N TRP A 100 11.52 -8.15 -1.27
CA TRP A 100 11.33 -7.36 -0.04
C TRP A 100 10.24 -7.82 0.93
N LEU A 101 10.42 -7.43 2.19
CA LEU A 101 9.38 -7.19 3.18
C LEU A 101 9.21 -5.68 3.29
N LYS A 102 7.99 -5.19 3.11
CA LYS A 102 7.66 -3.77 3.24
C LYS A 102 6.55 -3.60 4.25
N MET A 103 6.77 -2.76 5.26
CA MET A 103 5.76 -2.43 6.24
C MET A 103 5.70 -0.94 6.49
N GLY A 104 4.49 -0.43 6.70
CA GLY A 104 4.30 1.00 6.91
C GLY A 104 2.93 1.34 7.49
N VAL A 105 2.87 2.51 8.10
CA VAL A 105 1.62 3.09 8.58
C VAL A 105 0.77 3.47 7.38
N PHE A 106 -0.46 2.99 7.35
CA PHE A 106 -1.36 3.22 6.22
C PHE A 106 -2.74 3.68 6.72
N MET A 107 -3.28 4.70 6.06
CA MET A 107 -4.62 5.23 6.31
C MET A 107 -5.50 4.99 5.07
N PRO A 108 -6.19 3.84 4.98
CA PRO A 108 -7.15 3.60 3.90
C PRO A 108 -8.32 4.60 3.96
N VAL A 109 -8.91 4.87 2.80
CA VAL A 109 -10.14 5.68 2.71
C VAL A 109 -11.30 5.01 3.47
N ASP A 110 -11.37 3.68 3.43
CA ASP A 110 -12.32 2.86 4.17
C ASP A 110 -11.61 1.61 4.71
N ALA A 111 -11.08 1.71 5.93
CA ALA A 111 -10.41 0.59 6.59
C ALA A 111 -11.35 -0.62 6.72
N ASN A 112 -12.57 -0.40 7.21
CA ASN A 112 -13.49 -1.49 7.50
C ASN A 112 -13.93 -2.21 6.22
N GLY A 113 -14.25 -1.46 5.16
CA GLY A 113 -14.57 -2.03 3.85
C GLY A 113 -13.40 -2.84 3.27
N LEU A 114 -12.17 -2.35 3.40
CA LEU A 114 -10.98 -3.03 2.90
C LEU A 114 -10.63 -4.30 3.69
N LEU A 115 -10.83 -4.30 5.01
CA LEU A 115 -10.62 -5.49 5.84
C LEU A 115 -11.75 -6.52 5.67
N ALA A 116 -12.95 -6.09 5.29
CA ALA A 116 -14.08 -6.97 4.99
C ALA A 116 -13.87 -7.79 3.72
N THR A 117 -13.04 -7.33 2.78
CA THR A 117 -12.72 -8.05 1.53
C THR A 117 -11.53 -9.01 1.66
N ALA A 118 -10.99 -9.19 2.87
CA ALA A 118 -9.84 -10.06 3.10
C ALA A 118 -10.12 -11.51 2.65
N ALA A 119 -9.20 -12.05 1.84
CA ALA A 119 -9.22 -13.44 1.40
C ALA A 119 -8.97 -14.43 2.56
N ARG A 120 -8.12 -14.02 3.53
CA ARG A 120 -7.81 -14.81 4.72
C ARG A 120 -7.53 -13.90 5.91
N LYS A 121 -7.78 -14.40 7.12
CA LYS A 121 -7.40 -13.75 8.37
C LYS A 121 -6.44 -14.66 9.14
N TYR A 122 -5.51 -14.06 9.86
CA TYR A 122 -4.53 -14.77 10.69
C TYR A 122 -4.19 -13.94 11.95
N PRO A 123 -3.88 -14.58 13.09
CA PRO A 123 -3.55 -13.85 14.32
C PRO A 123 -2.18 -13.16 14.21
N VAL A 124 -2.06 -11.98 14.83
CA VAL A 124 -0.80 -11.23 15.00
C VAL A 124 -0.81 -10.59 16.39
N GLY A 125 -0.06 -11.14 17.34
CA GLY A 125 -0.09 -10.68 18.73
C GLY A 125 -1.50 -10.71 19.34
N ASP A 126 -1.98 -9.56 19.81
CA ASP A 126 -3.35 -9.33 20.31
C ASP A 126 -4.31 -8.80 19.23
N GLY A 127 -3.88 -8.76 17.98
CA GLY A 127 -4.62 -8.28 16.83
C GLY A 127 -4.82 -9.33 15.73
N MET A 128 -5.21 -8.85 14.56
CA MET A 128 -5.52 -9.66 13.39
C MET A 128 -4.86 -9.09 12.13
N GLY A 129 -4.22 -9.98 11.38
CA GLY A 129 -3.80 -9.75 10.01
C GLY A 129 -4.91 -10.15 9.03
N TYR A 130 -5.08 -9.33 7.99
CA TYR A 130 -6.10 -9.43 6.97
C TYR A 130 -5.41 -9.47 5.60
N GLN A 131 -5.28 -10.66 5.06
CA GLN A 131 -4.64 -10.90 3.77
C GLN A 131 -5.62 -10.55 2.65
N LEU A 132 -5.22 -9.67 1.73
CA LEU A 132 -6.07 -9.10 0.68
C LEU A 132 -6.11 -9.94 -0.60
N LEU A 133 -5.02 -10.63 -0.91
CA LEU A 133 -4.91 -11.50 -2.09
C LEU A 133 -4.80 -12.96 -1.65
N PRO A 134 -5.41 -13.92 -2.37
CA PRO A 134 -5.19 -15.33 -2.11
C PRO A 134 -3.68 -15.64 -2.17
N GLY A 135 -3.17 -16.39 -1.18
CA GLY A 135 -1.75 -16.62 -0.96
C GLY A 135 -1.04 -17.50 -1.99
N ASP A 136 -1.74 -17.85 -3.06
CA ASP A 136 -1.28 -18.78 -4.09
C ASP A 136 -0.37 -18.10 -5.13
N ASN A 137 -0.24 -16.77 -5.07
CA ASN A 137 0.54 -15.96 -6.01
C ASN A 137 1.97 -15.66 -5.52
N GLY A 138 2.50 -16.41 -4.55
CA GLY A 138 3.86 -16.23 -4.04
C GLY A 138 4.11 -14.87 -3.36
N THR A 139 3.07 -14.14 -2.98
CA THR A 139 3.19 -12.81 -2.35
C THR A 139 2.25 -12.69 -1.15
N CYS A 140 2.67 -11.89 -0.17
CA CYS A 140 1.78 -11.44 0.90
C CYS A 140 1.41 -9.98 0.67
N LYS A 141 0.12 -9.68 0.64
CA LYS A 141 -0.38 -8.31 0.85
C LYS A 141 -1.43 -8.35 1.94
N ALA A 142 -1.14 -7.72 3.06
CA ALA A 142 -1.98 -7.75 4.23
C ALA A 142 -2.07 -6.38 4.91
N MET A 143 -3.08 -6.26 5.75
CA MET A 143 -3.27 -5.16 6.68
C MET A 143 -3.45 -5.73 8.07
N VAL A 144 -2.90 -5.06 9.07
CA VAL A 144 -2.93 -5.55 10.45
C VAL A 144 -3.56 -4.50 11.34
N GLN A 145 -4.52 -4.94 12.14
CA GLN A 145 -5.16 -4.15 13.18
C GLN A 145 -4.97 -4.82 14.54
N THR A 146 -4.67 -4.01 15.54
CA THR A 146 -4.68 -4.39 16.96
C THR A 146 -5.60 -3.42 17.72
N PRO A 147 -6.00 -3.72 18.96
CA PRO A 147 -6.77 -2.79 19.78
C PRO A 147 -6.07 -1.44 20.07
N ARG A 148 -4.75 -1.32 19.86
CA ARG A 148 -3.99 -0.09 20.09
C ARG A 148 -3.71 0.71 18.83
N VAL A 149 -3.93 0.13 17.64
CA VAL A 149 -3.87 0.88 16.39
C VAL A 149 -4.93 1.99 16.42
N PRO A 150 -4.56 3.26 16.19
CA PRO A 150 -5.51 4.36 16.16
C PRO A 150 -6.58 4.17 15.09
N GLU A 151 -7.80 4.65 15.38
CA GLU A 151 -8.92 4.55 14.45
C GLU A 151 -8.58 5.16 13.08
N GLY A 152 -8.97 4.46 12.01
CA GLY A 152 -8.68 4.85 10.63
C GLY A 152 -7.32 4.40 10.10
N TYR A 153 -6.43 3.90 10.95
CA TYR A 153 -5.11 3.40 10.56
C TYR A 153 -5.02 1.88 10.57
N VAL A 154 -4.03 1.37 9.84
CA VAL A 154 -3.59 -0.03 9.86
C VAL A 154 -2.07 -0.07 9.68
N LEU A 155 -1.44 -1.18 10.05
CA LEU A 155 -0.10 -1.51 9.57
C LEU A 155 -0.25 -2.26 8.24
N SER A 156 0.27 -1.72 7.14
CA SER A 156 0.36 -2.44 5.87
C SER A 156 1.58 -3.37 5.89
N VAL A 157 1.41 -4.59 5.37
CA VAL A 157 2.47 -5.59 5.23
C VAL A 157 2.46 -6.12 3.79
N ASP A 158 3.59 -6.04 3.10
CA ASP A 158 3.77 -6.51 1.72
C ASP A 158 5.07 -7.32 1.63
N VAL A 159 4.95 -8.62 1.35
CA VAL A 159 6.10 -9.53 1.13
C VAL A 159 6.08 -9.97 -0.32
N ASN A 160 7.17 -9.67 -1.03
CA ASN A 160 7.32 -9.98 -2.44
C ASN A 160 8.73 -10.52 -2.70
N PRO A 161 8.95 -11.84 -2.60
CA PRO A 161 10.20 -12.48 -3.03
C PRO A 161 10.29 -12.54 -4.57
N SER A 162 11.48 -12.80 -5.13
CA SER A 162 11.61 -12.93 -6.59
C SER A 162 11.17 -14.29 -7.15
N ASP A 163 11.32 -15.35 -6.35
CA ASP A 163 10.97 -16.73 -6.70
C ASP A 163 9.70 -17.20 -5.97
N ASP A 164 9.11 -18.31 -6.44
CA ASP A 164 8.01 -19.02 -5.78
C ASP A 164 8.46 -19.59 -4.42
N MET A 165 8.64 -18.72 -3.44
CA MET A 165 8.80 -19.10 -2.04
C MET A 165 7.54 -19.81 -1.54
N GLU A 166 7.70 -20.59 -0.47
CA GLU A 166 6.63 -21.35 0.17
C GLU A 166 5.32 -20.57 0.32
N SER A 167 4.21 -21.27 0.05
CA SER A 167 2.87 -20.77 0.32
C SER A 167 2.72 -20.51 1.83
N ASN A 168 2.42 -19.25 2.20
CA ASN A 168 2.16 -18.72 3.57
C ASN A 168 3.03 -17.52 4.02
N LEU A 169 3.65 -16.76 3.11
CA LEU A 169 4.49 -15.60 3.45
C LEU A 169 3.91 -14.63 4.49
N CYS A 170 2.58 -14.41 4.50
CA CYS A 170 1.94 -13.57 5.52
C CYS A 170 2.08 -14.13 6.94
N GLU A 171 1.98 -15.46 7.10
CA GLU A 171 2.14 -16.12 8.40
C GLU A 171 3.61 -16.13 8.83
N LYS A 172 4.53 -16.31 7.87
CA LYS A 172 5.97 -16.22 8.14
C LYS A 172 6.40 -14.82 8.59
N ALA A 173 5.73 -13.78 8.10
CA ALA A 173 6.01 -12.38 8.44
C ALA A 173 5.44 -11.95 9.81
N VAL A 174 4.70 -12.81 10.52
CA VAL A 174 4.07 -12.49 11.81
C VAL A 174 5.07 -12.00 12.85
N PRO A 175 6.22 -12.68 13.10
CA PRO A 175 7.17 -12.22 14.10
C PRO A 175 7.72 -10.81 13.84
N GLN A 176 7.99 -10.47 12.58
CA GLN A 176 8.48 -9.16 12.16
C GLN A 176 7.38 -8.10 12.32
N THR A 177 6.16 -8.46 11.95
CA THR A 177 4.98 -7.61 12.10
C THR A 177 4.72 -7.27 13.58
N GLU A 178 4.77 -8.26 14.47
CA GLU A 178 4.61 -8.07 15.92
C GLU A 178 5.70 -7.15 16.49
N LYS A 179 6.94 -7.31 16.04
CA LYS A 179 8.05 -6.46 16.46
C LYS A 179 7.84 -5.00 16.04
N VAL A 180 7.37 -4.76 14.82
CA VAL A 180 7.02 -3.42 14.33
C VAL A 180 5.85 -2.82 15.11
N LEU A 181 4.75 -3.56 15.30
CA LEU A 181 3.61 -3.10 16.09
C LEU A 181 4.04 -2.67 17.49
N LYS A 182 4.85 -3.51 18.16
CA LYS A 182 5.37 -3.20 19.49
C LYS A 182 6.23 -1.93 19.51
N ALA A 183 7.07 -1.70 18.50
CA ALA A 183 7.88 -0.48 18.42
C ALA A 183 7.01 0.77 18.26
N LEU A 184 5.93 0.68 17.47
CA LEU A 184 4.96 1.76 17.29
C LEU A 184 4.06 2.00 18.52
N GLY A 185 4.15 1.14 19.53
CA GLY A 185 3.24 1.16 20.69
C GLY A 185 1.83 0.66 20.38
N TRP A 186 1.68 -0.07 19.28
CA TRP A 186 0.43 -0.67 18.82
C TRP A 186 0.26 -2.10 19.38
#